data_AF-A0AAW0GQP4-F1
#
_entry.id   AF-A0AAW0GQP4-F1
#
_cell.length_a   1.000
_cell.length_b   1.000
_cell.length_c   1.000
_cell.angle_alpha   90.00
_cell.angle_beta   90.00
_cell.angle_gamma   90.00
#
_symmetry.space_group_name_H-M   'P 1'
#
loop_
_entity.id
_entity.type
_entity.pdbx_description
1 polymer ?
#
loop_
_entity_poly.entity_id
_entity_poly.type
_entity_poly.pdbx_seq_one_letter_code
_entity_poly.pdbx_strand_id
1 'polypeptide(L)'
;MQSPELVRTIAAGSHLAGSSRGEVTPELKSILIARLTQYEQHMEFPPTDRSNKSLEDVQLETAREALHVVSRVQKLIDKPADASATKEANSQDEYIIGTRDLSYIRTLLSILVKWGIEPMLQRVTAAIPNTAPIGLRRSGVQVIDLTTVPDDFKALCDLVDKLLIILLPTGISGPVASTHISVFVLDQHLSDLFKAGITLGWLPKSQSTDSVTPVDRFRPLIMHLLSILPAMKVIAALTTILNDLSILTYVRKTCSFLLGRQIMRPHGVKGLFLGVFGDEEESNEEAPLDKLEQISRLLRIVPKGVPEEEYHRIVTSQLVAILSSREPDIPSTYKRAAAFTVSNLLSLECSSTPSRILLPLLHRPFIELATQSRDDSSRTDELIPTKALATIQTLLINTDPSPTLISRLLTPIIPSLYALSSTLDGHRTSDPALRVSANGLLTTWGRLVGTDEGIASLWLIVEGEGGCWQVGIAGEVMKIEKRY
;
A
#
# COMPACT_ATOMS: atom_id res chain seq x y z
N MET A 1 -10.07 10.10 -36.09
CA MET A 1 -10.07 8.93 -37.01
C MET A 1 -8.99 7.95 -36.53
N GLN A 2 -9.29 6.66 -36.37
CA GLN A 2 -8.30 5.66 -35.94
C GLN A 2 -7.24 5.45 -37.03
N SER A 3 -5.95 5.35 -36.66
CA SER A 3 -4.89 5.00 -37.60
C SER A 3 -5.15 3.61 -38.21
N PRO A 4 -5.05 3.43 -39.54
CA PRO A 4 -5.27 2.12 -40.17
C PRO A 4 -4.29 1.06 -39.64
N GLU A 5 -3.10 1.48 -39.22
CA GLU A 5 -2.11 0.60 -38.59
C GLU A 5 -2.55 0.11 -37.20
N LEU A 6 -3.22 0.97 -36.43
CA LEU A 6 -3.76 0.62 -35.11
C LEU A 6 -4.87 -0.42 -35.26
N VAL A 7 -5.81 -0.20 -36.19
CA VAL A 7 -6.90 -1.13 -36.48
C VAL A 7 -6.36 -2.49 -36.92
N ARG A 8 -5.37 -2.51 -37.83
CA ARG A 8 -4.72 -3.75 -38.28
C ARG A 8 -4.04 -4.50 -37.13
N THR A 9 -3.34 -3.78 -36.26
CA THR A 9 -2.61 -4.38 -35.13
C THR A 9 -3.58 -4.98 -34.09
N ILE A 10 -4.69 -4.29 -33.80
CA ILE A 10 -5.72 -4.79 -32.87
C ILE A 10 -6.46 -5.99 -33.50
N ALA A 11 -6.78 -5.93 -34.80
CA ALA A 11 -7.38 -7.05 -35.51
C ALA A 11 -6.48 -8.30 -35.46
N ALA A 12 -5.17 -8.14 -35.68
CA ALA A 12 -4.19 -9.21 -35.49
C ALA A 12 -4.24 -9.78 -34.06
N GLY A 13 -4.22 -8.91 -33.04
CA GLY A 13 -4.34 -9.31 -31.63
C GLY A 13 -5.62 -10.06 -31.29
N SER A 14 -6.73 -9.77 -31.97
CA SER A 14 -8.00 -10.45 -31.76
C SER A 14 -7.96 -11.94 -32.12
N HIS A 15 -7.10 -12.35 -33.07
CA HIS A 15 -6.90 -13.78 -33.40
C HIS A 15 -6.21 -14.53 -32.26
N LEU A 16 -5.32 -13.87 -31.52
CA LEU A 16 -4.66 -14.46 -30.35
C LEU A 16 -5.60 -14.51 -29.13
N ALA A 17 -6.39 -13.45 -28.91
CA ALA A 17 -7.30 -13.33 -27.77
C ALA A 17 -8.64 -14.08 -27.94
N GLY A 18 -9.09 -14.29 -29.18
CA GLY A 18 -10.45 -14.74 -29.50
C GLY A 18 -10.76 -16.15 -29.04
N SER A 19 -12.00 -16.38 -28.58
CA SER A 19 -12.54 -17.73 -28.36
C SER A 19 -13.16 -18.22 -29.66
N SER A 20 -12.66 -19.35 -30.19
CA SER A 20 -13.21 -20.00 -31.38
C SER A 20 -14.67 -20.37 -31.10
N ARG A 21 -15.63 -19.53 -31.50
CA ARG A 21 -17.06 -19.82 -31.34
C ARG A 21 -17.42 -20.98 -32.28
N GLY A 22 -17.45 -22.20 -31.74
CA GLY A 22 -18.04 -23.36 -32.42
C GLY A 22 -17.22 -24.65 -32.43
N GLU A 23 -16.05 -24.71 -31.78
CA GLU A 23 -15.23 -25.93 -31.82
C GLU A 23 -15.48 -26.85 -30.63
N VAL A 24 -15.99 -28.04 -30.92
CA VAL A 24 -16.11 -29.19 -30.01
C VAL A 24 -14.70 -29.58 -29.56
N THR A 25 -14.37 -29.28 -28.30
CA THR A 25 -13.12 -29.55 -27.57
C THR A 25 -11.95 -30.15 -28.38
N PRO A 26 -11.24 -29.36 -29.21
CA PRO A 26 -9.90 -29.72 -29.64
C PRO A 26 -8.93 -29.60 -28.45
N GLU A 27 -7.85 -30.38 -28.48
CA GLU A 27 -6.70 -30.25 -27.57
C GLU A 27 -6.22 -28.78 -27.52
N LEU A 28 -5.97 -28.23 -26.32
CA LEU A 28 -5.59 -26.80 -26.16
C LEU A 28 -4.42 -26.40 -27.08
N LYS A 29 -3.46 -27.31 -27.29
CA LYS A 29 -2.32 -27.12 -28.18
C LYS A 29 -2.76 -26.81 -29.61
N SER A 30 -3.72 -27.55 -30.18
CA SER A 30 -4.17 -27.33 -31.56
C SER A 30 -4.89 -25.99 -31.72
N ILE A 31 -5.65 -25.57 -30.70
CA ILE A 31 -6.33 -24.27 -30.69
C ILE A 31 -5.29 -23.14 -30.73
N LEU A 32 -4.25 -23.21 -29.90
CA LEU A 32 -3.22 -22.17 -29.86
C LEU A 32 -2.40 -22.12 -31.15
N ILE A 33 -2.05 -23.26 -31.74
CA ILE A 33 -1.37 -23.32 -33.03
C ILE A 33 -2.23 -22.69 -34.12
N ALA A 34 -3.54 -22.99 -34.16
CA ALA A 34 -4.45 -22.40 -35.12
C ALA A 34 -4.54 -20.87 -34.98
N ARG A 35 -4.62 -20.35 -33.74
CA ARG A 35 -4.64 -18.90 -33.46
C ARG A 35 -3.34 -18.21 -33.87
N LEU A 36 -2.19 -18.80 -33.54
CA LEU A 36 -0.88 -18.29 -33.96
C LEU A 36 -0.76 -18.27 -35.49
N THR A 37 -1.21 -19.32 -36.16
CA THR A 37 -1.18 -19.40 -37.63
C THR A 37 -2.07 -18.31 -38.26
N GLN A 38 -3.26 -18.07 -37.72
CA GLN A 38 -4.14 -16.99 -38.18
C GLN A 38 -3.50 -15.60 -37.96
N TYR A 39 -2.87 -15.40 -36.80
CA TYR A 39 -2.12 -14.18 -36.49
C TYR A 39 -0.98 -13.94 -37.49
N GLU A 40 -0.16 -14.96 -37.77
CA GLU A 40 0.94 -14.88 -38.74
C GLU A 40 0.44 -14.58 -40.15
N GLN A 41 -0.63 -15.24 -40.59
CA GLN A 41 -1.26 -14.98 -41.89
C GLN A 41 -1.75 -13.53 -42.00
N HIS A 42 -2.30 -12.96 -40.93
CA HIS A 42 -2.78 -11.57 -40.92
C HIS A 42 -1.63 -10.54 -40.90
N MET A 43 -0.51 -10.89 -40.26
CA MET A 43 0.69 -10.07 -40.17
C MET A 43 1.68 -10.30 -41.32
N GLU A 44 1.36 -11.20 -42.26
CA GLU A 44 2.21 -11.60 -43.40
C GLU A 44 3.56 -12.20 -42.98
N PHE A 45 3.60 -12.87 -41.81
CA PHE A 45 4.80 -13.60 -41.37
C PHE A 45 4.87 -14.98 -42.03
N PRO A 46 6.09 -15.51 -42.25
CA PRO A 46 6.26 -16.85 -42.80
C PRO A 46 5.66 -17.90 -41.85
N PRO A 47 4.94 -18.92 -42.36
CA PRO A 47 4.35 -19.95 -41.53
C PRO A 47 5.44 -20.75 -40.80
N THR A 48 5.35 -20.81 -39.47
CA THR A 48 6.27 -21.58 -38.65
C THR A 48 5.69 -22.96 -38.34
N ASP A 49 6.44 -24.04 -38.61
CA ASP A 49 6.03 -25.40 -38.20
C ASP A 49 6.12 -25.55 -36.68
N ARG A 50 4.99 -25.87 -36.05
CA ARG A 50 4.82 -26.00 -34.59
C ARG A 50 4.34 -27.39 -34.16
N SER A 51 4.26 -28.34 -35.10
CA SER A 51 3.80 -29.71 -34.84
C SER A 51 4.57 -30.36 -33.68
N ASN A 52 5.88 -30.15 -33.64
CA ASN A 52 6.80 -30.76 -32.66
C ASN A 52 6.97 -29.98 -31.34
N LYS A 53 6.39 -28.79 -31.18
CA LYS A 53 6.57 -27.98 -29.96
C LYS A 53 5.74 -28.51 -28.79
N SER A 54 6.22 -28.37 -27.56
CA SER A 54 5.41 -28.70 -26.37
C SER A 54 4.26 -27.69 -26.19
N LEU A 55 3.27 -28.01 -25.37
CA LEU A 55 2.19 -27.07 -25.05
C LEU A 55 2.74 -25.79 -24.40
N GLU A 56 3.72 -25.92 -23.50
CA GLU A 56 4.35 -24.79 -22.80
C GLU A 56 5.09 -23.87 -23.78
N ASP A 57 5.78 -24.44 -24.77
CA ASP A 57 6.48 -23.65 -25.80
C ASP A 57 5.49 -22.84 -26.65
N VAL A 58 4.35 -23.46 -27.01
CA VAL A 58 3.29 -22.79 -27.78
C VAL A 58 2.62 -21.69 -26.94
N GLN A 59 2.41 -21.93 -25.64
CA GLN A 59 1.89 -20.93 -24.71
C GLN A 59 2.84 -19.74 -24.56
N LEU A 60 4.14 -20.00 -24.40
CA LEU A 60 5.17 -18.97 -24.30
C LEU A 60 5.30 -18.16 -25.60
N GLU A 61 5.25 -18.82 -26.76
CA GLU A 61 5.23 -18.16 -28.06
C GLU A 61 3.99 -17.25 -28.20
N THR A 62 2.83 -17.74 -27.80
CA THR A 62 1.60 -16.93 -27.77
C THR A 62 1.73 -15.71 -26.85
N ALA A 63 2.36 -15.86 -25.67
CA ALA A 63 2.63 -14.75 -24.75
C ALA A 63 3.60 -13.71 -25.35
N ARG A 64 4.62 -14.14 -26.10
CA ARG A 64 5.56 -13.24 -26.78
C ARG A 64 4.88 -12.44 -27.88
N GLU A 65 4.07 -13.07 -28.71
CA GLU A 65 3.32 -12.37 -29.76
C GLU A 65 2.25 -11.44 -29.17
N ALA A 66 1.58 -11.84 -28.09
CA ALA A 66 0.67 -10.96 -27.35
C ALA A 66 1.37 -9.70 -26.86
N LEU A 67 2.57 -9.81 -26.27
CA LEU A 67 3.38 -8.67 -25.85
C LEU A 67 3.81 -7.80 -27.03
N HIS A 68 4.18 -8.40 -28.17
CA HIS A 68 4.54 -7.64 -29.36
C HIS A 68 3.37 -6.80 -29.88
N VAL A 69 2.16 -7.37 -29.93
CA VAL A 69 0.93 -6.65 -30.27
C VAL A 69 0.68 -5.50 -29.29
N VAL A 70 0.69 -5.77 -27.98
CA VAL A 70 0.45 -4.74 -26.96
C VAL A 70 1.49 -3.62 -27.02
N SER A 71 2.78 -3.95 -27.18
CA SER A 71 3.85 -2.97 -27.32
C SER A 71 3.67 -2.09 -28.56
N ARG A 72 3.25 -2.68 -29.69
CA ARG A 72 2.99 -1.92 -30.92
C ARG A 72 1.77 -1.01 -30.78
N VAL A 73 0.69 -1.51 -30.18
CA VAL A 73 -0.50 -0.69 -29.87
C VAL A 73 -0.12 0.48 -28.97
N GLN A 74 0.63 0.24 -27.89
CA GLN A 74 1.11 1.29 -26.99
C GLN A 74 1.92 2.34 -27.73
N LYS A 75 2.90 1.93 -28.55
CA LYS A 75 3.72 2.87 -29.35
C LYS A 75 2.91 3.70 -30.34
N LEU A 76 1.82 3.15 -30.89
CA LEU A 76 0.95 3.88 -31.81
C LEU A 76 0.04 4.89 -31.08
N ILE A 77 -0.31 4.62 -29.82
CA ILE A 77 -1.08 5.53 -28.96
C ILE A 77 -0.17 6.63 -28.39
N ASP A 78 1.04 6.28 -27.97
CA ASP A 78 2.00 7.19 -27.33
C ASP A 78 2.71 8.12 -28.32
N LYS A 79 2.50 7.98 -29.65
CA LYS A 79 3.05 8.93 -30.62
C LYS A 79 2.41 10.29 -30.36
N PRO A 80 3.17 11.30 -29.87
CA PRO A 80 2.61 12.64 -29.74
C PRO A 80 2.23 13.10 -31.14
N ALA A 81 0.97 13.55 -31.32
CA ALA A 81 0.56 14.21 -32.55
C ALA A 81 1.60 15.30 -32.86
N ASP A 82 2.23 15.18 -34.02
CA ASP A 82 3.40 15.97 -34.39
C ASP A 82 3.22 17.46 -34.09
N ALA A 83 4.29 18.07 -33.59
CA ALA A 83 4.43 19.45 -33.11
C ALA A 83 4.26 20.53 -34.20
N SER A 84 3.25 20.40 -35.07
CA SER A 84 2.94 21.36 -36.12
C SER A 84 1.43 21.44 -36.41
N ALA A 85 0.65 21.80 -35.41
CA ALA A 85 -0.63 22.48 -35.63
C ALA A 85 -0.98 23.31 -34.38
N THR A 86 -0.94 24.62 -34.59
CA THR A 86 -1.53 25.71 -33.81
C THR A 86 -2.35 25.32 -32.58
N LYS A 87 -1.91 25.86 -31.43
CA LYS A 87 -2.66 26.03 -30.19
C LYS A 87 -4.09 26.52 -30.49
N GLU A 88 -5.02 26.11 -29.63
CA GLU A 88 -6.47 26.40 -29.62
C GLU A 88 -7.37 25.34 -30.26
N ALA A 89 -7.40 24.16 -29.63
CA ALA A 89 -8.65 23.44 -29.35
C ALA A 89 -8.37 22.44 -28.21
N ASN A 90 -9.33 22.29 -27.31
CA ASN A 90 -9.30 21.33 -26.19
C ASN A 90 -8.92 19.92 -26.67
N SER A 91 -7.65 19.54 -26.54
CA SER A 91 -7.10 18.30 -27.10
C SER A 91 -7.36 17.10 -26.18
N GLN A 92 -8.62 16.68 -26.14
CA GLN A 92 -9.00 15.27 -25.99
C GLN A 92 -9.38 14.74 -27.37
N ASP A 93 -8.47 14.80 -28.34
CA ASP A 93 -8.52 13.85 -29.46
C ASP A 93 -8.10 12.49 -28.91
N GLU A 94 -9.00 11.91 -28.10
CA GLU A 94 -8.92 10.56 -27.60
C GLU A 94 -8.72 9.65 -28.81
N TYR A 95 -7.62 8.88 -28.82
CA TYR A 95 -7.59 7.65 -29.59
C TYR A 95 -8.75 6.79 -29.07
N ILE A 96 -9.88 6.82 -29.76
CA ILE A 96 -11.09 6.08 -29.39
C ILE A 96 -10.77 4.59 -29.59
N ILE A 97 -10.24 3.91 -28.58
CA ILE A 97 -10.15 2.45 -28.56
C ILE A 97 -11.53 1.95 -28.15
N GLY A 98 -12.15 1.10 -28.97
CA GLY A 98 -13.46 0.55 -28.64
C GLY A 98 -13.41 -0.29 -27.37
N THR A 99 -14.52 -0.40 -26.64
CA THR A 99 -14.62 -1.26 -25.45
C THR A 99 -14.26 -2.72 -25.74
N ARG A 100 -14.59 -3.21 -26.94
CA ARG A 100 -14.21 -4.54 -27.44
C ARG A 100 -12.70 -4.67 -27.69
N ASP A 101 -12.09 -3.62 -28.22
CA ASP A 101 -10.65 -3.64 -28.50
C ASP A 101 -9.86 -3.61 -27.18
N LEU A 102 -10.34 -2.84 -26.20
CA LEU A 102 -9.82 -2.87 -24.84
C LEU A 102 -9.96 -4.25 -24.20
N SER A 103 -11.09 -4.95 -24.39
CA SER A 103 -11.24 -6.30 -23.83
C SER A 103 -10.24 -7.28 -24.44
N TYR A 104 -9.96 -7.20 -25.74
CA TYR A 104 -8.90 -8.00 -26.37
C TYR A 104 -7.52 -7.68 -25.80
N ILE A 105 -7.17 -6.40 -25.66
CA ILE A 105 -5.87 -5.99 -25.09
C ILE A 105 -5.72 -6.49 -23.65
N ARG A 106 -6.78 -6.42 -22.83
CA ARG A 106 -6.80 -6.98 -21.48
C ARG A 106 -6.53 -8.49 -21.49
N THR A 107 -7.19 -9.23 -22.38
CA THR A 107 -6.95 -10.68 -22.54
C THR A 107 -5.51 -10.97 -22.95
N LEU A 108 -4.93 -10.19 -23.88
CA LEU A 108 -3.53 -10.34 -24.29
C LEU A 108 -2.55 -10.10 -23.14
N LEU A 109 -2.80 -9.10 -22.30
CA LEU A 109 -2.01 -8.84 -21.10
C LEU A 109 -2.14 -9.98 -20.08
N SER A 110 -3.34 -10.50 -19.86
CA SER A 110 -3.53 -11.66 -18.99
C SER A 110 -2.82 -12.90 -19.53
N ILE A 111 -2.85 -13.15 -20.85
CA ILE A 111 -2.09 -14.23 -21.51
C ILE A 111 -0.60 -14.05 -21.27
N LEU A 112 -0.05 -12.84 -21.50
CA LEU A 112 1.36 -12.54 -21.26
C LEU A 112 1.78 -12.89 -19.83
N VAL A 113 1.00 -12.49 -18.84
CA VAL A 113 1.35 -12.71 -17.43
C VAL A 113 1.19 -14.19 -17.07
N LYS A 114 0.05 -14.81 -17.41
CA LYS A 114 -0.30 -16.17 -16.99
C LYS A 114 0.44 -17.27 -17.74
N TRP A 115 0.80 -17.04 -19.00
CA TRP A 115 1.47 -18.04 -19.85
C TRP A 115 2.94 -17.73 -20.11
N GLY A 116 3.36 -16.47 -19.91
CA GLY A 116 4.76 -16.04 -20.04
C GLY A 116 5.43 -15.84 -18.69
N ILE A 117 5.12 -14.74 -18.02
CA ILE A 117 5.87 -14.27 -16.84
C ILE A 117 5.76 -15.25 -15.67
N GLU A 118 4.55 -15.66 -15.30
CA GLU A 118 4.30 -16.51 -14.13
C GLU A 118 4.98 -17.89 -14.22
N PRO A 119 4.78 -18.71 -15.27
CA PRO A 119 5.42 -20.04 -15.35
C PRO A 119 6.95 -19.95 -15.44
N MET A 120 7.48 -18.95 -16.16
CA MET A 120 8.93 -18.76 -16.23
C MET A 120 9.51 -18.34 -14.89
N LEU A 121 8.82 -17.44 -14.17
CA LEU A 121 9.23 -17.05 -12.83
C LEU A 121 9.17 -18.24 -11.87
N GLN A 122 8.15 -19.10 -11.94
CA GLN A 122 8.08 -20.32 -11.14
C GLN A 122 9.29 -21.23 -11.38
N ARG A 123 9.66 -21.49 -12.66
CA ARG A 123 10.85 -22.29 -12.98
C ARG A 123 12.16 -21.66 -12.50
N VAL A 124 12.33 -20.35 -12.72
CA VAL A 124 13.52 -19.60 -12.25
C VAL A 124 13.60 -19.61 -10.72
N THR A 125 12.50 -19.35 -10.02
CA THR A 125 12.49 -19.33 -8.54
C THR A 125 12.78 -20.71 -7.94
N ALA A 126 12.33 -21.78 -8.58
CA ALA A 126 12.62 -23.15 -8.17
C ALA A 126 14.12 -23.51 -8.36
N ALA A 127 14.80 -22.89 -9.33
CA ALA A 127 16.22 -23.07 -9.58
C ALA A 127 17.14 -22.21 -8.67
N ILE A 128 16.61 -21.20 -7.98
CA ILE A 128 17.41 -20.34 -7.08
C ILE A 128 17.73 -21.12 -5.80
N PRO A 129 19.02 -21.22 -5.40
CA PRO A 129 19.41 -21.93 -4.19
C PRO A 129 18.85 -21.22 -2.96
N ASN A 130 17.86 -21.85 -2.34
CA ASN A 130 17.20 -21.29 -1.17
C ASN A 130 17.84 -21.80 0.13
N THR A 131 18.29 -20.88 0.97
CA THR A 131 18.91 -21.17 2.29
C THR A 131 17.88 -21.44 3.37
N ALA A 132 16.60 -21.65 3.03
CA ALA A 132 15.54 -21.88 4.01
C ALA A 132 15.72 -23.25 4.70
N PRO A 133 15.47 -23.34 6.02
CA PRO A 133 15.58 -24.60 6.76
C PRO A 133 14.62 -25.65 6.17
N ILE A 134 15.15 -26.88 6.05
CA ILE A 134 14.61 -28.03 5.31
C ILE A 134 13.18 -28.46 5.71
N GLY A 135 12.64 -27.96 6.83
CA GLY A 135 11.34 -28.37 7.39
C GLY A 135 10.07 -27.84 6.72
N LEU A 136 10.16 -26.89 5.77
CA LEU A 136 8.98 -26.29 5.10
C LEU A 136 8.77 -26.76 3.65
N ARG A 137 9.49 -27.80 3.19
CA ARG A 137 9.27 -28.41 1.87
C ARG A 137 7.96 -29.22 1.86
N ARG A 138 6.82 -28.54 1.81
CA ARG A 138 5.57 -29.16 1.35
C ARG A 138 5.44 -28.94 -0.15
N SER A 139 5.18 -30.05 -0.84
CA SER A 139 4.79 -30.20 -2.24
C SER A 139 5.92 -30.49 -3.25
N GLY A 140 5.92 -31.74 -3.73
CA GLY A 140 6.40 -32.17 -5.05
C GLY A 140 7.91 -32.15 -5.28
N VAL A 141 8.53 -33.32 -5.39
CA VAL A 141 9.80 -33.47 -6.13
C VAL A 141 9.47 -33.24 -7.61
N GLN A 142 9.39 -31.98 -8.05
CA GLN A 142 9.50 -31.67 -9.47
C GLN A 142 10.97 -31.90 -9.84
N VAL A 143 11.20 -32.87 -10.73
CA VAL A 143 12.49 -33.03 -11.39
C VAL A 143 12.63 -31.81 -12.30
N ILE A 144 13.33 -30.78 -11.80
CA ILE A 144 13.62 -29.57 -12.56
C ILE A 144 14.72 -29.94 -13.54
N ASP A 145 14.42 -29.87 -14.84
CA ASP A 145 15.44 -29.93 -15.85
C ASP A 145 16.29 -28.64 -15.77
N LEU A 146 17.50 -28.77 -15.24
CA LEU A 146 18.41 -27.64 -15.03
C LEU A 146 19.02 -27.12 -16.34
N THR A 147 18.80 -27.82 -17.46
CA THR A 147 19.42 -27.47 -18.75
C THR A 147 18.72 -26.31 -19.47
N THR A 148 17.43 -26.09 -19.24
CA THR A 148 16.64 -25.03 -19.91
C THR A 148 16.55 -23.73 -19.11
N VAL A 149 16.99 -23.73 -17.85
CA VAL A 149 16.90 -22.59 -16.92
C VAL A 149 17.56 -21.30 -17.47
N PRO A 150 18.74 -21.33 -18.12
CA PRO A 150 19.35 -20.10 -18.67
C PRO A 150 18.47 -19.42 -19.74
N ASP A 151 17.85 -20.21 -20.61
CA ASP A 151 17.00 -19.71 -21.68
C ASP A 151 15.67 -19.16 -21.13
N ASP A 152 15.09 -19.88 -20.16
CA ASP A 152 13.91 -19.42 -19.44
C ASP A 152 14.17 -18.10 -18.70
N PHE A 153 15.32 -18.00 -18.02
CA PHE A 153 15.74 -16.80 -17.31
C PHE A 153 15.90 -15.61 -18.27
N LYS A 154 16.58 -15.80 -19.40
CA LYS A 154 16.77 -14.76 -20.42
C LYS A 154 15.43 -14.28 -20.98
N ALA A 155 14.56 -15.22 -21.33
CA ALA A 155 13.26 -14.89 -21.88
C ALA A 155 12.34 -14.19 -20.86
N LEU A 156 12.38 -14.59 -19.58
CA LEU A 156 11.69 -13.87 -18.51
C LEU A 156 12.20 -12.43 -18.39
N CYS A 157 13.52 -12.24 -18.40
CA CYS A 157 14.12 -10.91 -18.38
C CYS A 157 13.64 -10.05 -19.55
N ASP A 158 13.58 -10.62 -20.76
CA ASP A 158 13.13 -9.89 -21.95
C ASP A 158 11.63 -9.53 -21.89
N LEU A 159 10.78 -10.41 -21.36
CA LEU A 159 9.35 -10.13 -21.17
C LEU A 159 9.12 -9.01 -20.13
N VAL A 160 9.80 -9.09 -18.98
CA VAL A 160 9.69 -8.10 -17.91
C VAL A 160 10.24 -6.74 -18.36
N ASP A 161 11.37 -6.73 -19.06
CA ASP A 161 12.00 -5.50 -19.58
C ASP A 161 11.07 -4.79 -20.57
N LYS A 162 10.50 -5.53 -21.54
CA LYS A 162 9.54 -4.99 -22.49
C LYS A 162 8.26 -4.49 -21.81
N LEU A 163 7.76 -5.19 -20.80
CA LEU A 163 6.59 -4.75 -20.04
C LEU A 163 6.88 -3.47 -19.23
N LEU A 164 8.09 -3.35 -18.64
CA LEU A 164 8.53 -2.12 -17.98
C LEU A 164 8.70 -0.96 -18.96
N ILE A 165 9.18 -1.22 -20.18
CA ILE A 165 9.28 -0.21 -21.25
C ILE A 165 7.89 0.28 -21.68
N ILE A 166 6.88 -0.59 -21.70
CA ILE A 166 5.48 -0.20 -21.97
C ILE A 166 4.97 0.78 -20.90
N LEU A 167 5.30 0.54 -19.63
CA LEU A 167 4.87 1.39 -18.51
C LEU A 167 5.68 2.69 -18.39
N LEU A 168 6.98 2.62 -18.68
CA LEU A 168 7.97 3.67 -18.53
C LEU A 168 8.73 3.88 -19.87
N PRO A 169 8.07 4.43 -20.90
CA PRO A 169 8.68 4.56 -22.23
C PRO A 169 9.93 5.45 -22.23
N THR A 170 9.99 6.43 -21.33
CA THR A 170 11.12 7.35 -21.15
C THR A 170 12.07 6.94 -20.00
N GLY A 171 11.89 5.74 -19.44
CA GLY A 171 12.75 5.18 -18.40
C GLY A 171 12.54 5.79 -17.01
N ILE A 172 13.62 5.86 -16.23
CA ILE A 172 13.59 6.20 -14.78
C ILE A 172 13.23 7.66 -14.51
N SER A 173 13.44 8.56 -15.47
CA SER A 173 13.10 9.99 -15.32
C SER A 173 11.72 10.34 -15.86
N GLY A 174 11.02 9.37 -16.46
CA GLY A 174 9.76 9.55 -17.14
C GLY A 174 8.54 9.49 -16.25
N PRO A 175 7.43 10.18 -16.57
CA PRO A 175 6.14 9.82 -16.01
C PRO A 175 5.73 8.42 -16.50
N VAL A 176 4.85 7.76 -15.75
CA VAL A 176 4.18 6.55 -16.20
C VAL A 176 3.32 6.89 -17.42
N ALA A 177 3.34 6.03 -18.44
CA ALA A 177 2.50 6.21 -19.62
C ALA A 177 1.01 6.23 -19.21
N SER A 178 0.29 7.29 -19.56
CA SER A 178 -1.11 7.50 -19.16
C SER A 178 -2.10 6.85 -20.12
N THR A 179 -1.85 5.60 -20.53
CA THR A 179 -2.73 4.85 -21.44
C THR A 179 -3.60 3.86 -20.68
N HIS A 180 -4.74 3.47 -21.29
CA HIS A 180 -5.60 2.41 -20.74
C HIS A 180 -4.86 1.07 -20.53
N ILE A 181 -3.81 0.82 -21.34
CA ILE A 181 -2.94 -0.35 -21.22
C ILE A 181 -2.16 -0.28 -19.91
N SER A 182 -1.46 0.84 -19.66
CA SER A 182 -0.69 1.04 -18.44
C SER A 182 -1.56 1.02 -17.20
N VAL A 183 -2.73 1.67 -17.24
CA VAL A 183 -3.70 1.63 -16.14
C VAL A 183 -4.11 0.19 -15.85
N PHE A 184 -4.45 -0.60 -16.87
CA PHE A 184 -4.83 -2.00 -16.67
C PHE A 184 -3.70 -2.86 -16.10
N VAL A 185 -2.47 -2.70 -16.60
CA VAL A 185 -1.30 -3.41 -16.05
C VAL A 185 -1.09 -3.05 -14.57
N LEU A 186 -1.19 -1.76 -14.22
CA LEU A 186 -1.04 -1.28 -12.85
C LEU A 186 -2.18 -1.69 -11.92
N ASP A 187 -3.37 -1.93 -12.45
CA ASP A 187 -4.53 -2.32 -11.66
C ASP A 187 -4.61 -3.85 -11.45
N GLN A 188 -4.34 -4.64 -12.49
CA GLN A 188 -4.53 -6.11 -12.43
C GLN A 188 -3.24 -6.92 -12.31
N HIS A 189 -2.11 -6.39 -12.77
CA HIS A 189 -0.87 -7.16 -12.94
C HIS A 189 0.34 -6.53 -12.23
N LEU A 190 0.10 -5.55 -11.35
CA LEU A 190 1.17 -4.87 -10.60
C LEU A 190 1.91 -5.82 -9.66
N SER A 191 1.19 -6.70 -8.97
CA SER A 191 1.78 -7.71 -8.08
C SER A 191 2.69 -8.65 -8.86
N ASP A 192 2.26 -9.17 -10.00
CA ASP A 192 3.06 -10.07 -10.85
C ASP A 192 4.32 -9.38 -11.40
N LEU A 193 4.18 -8.12 -11.83
CA LEU A 193 5.31 -7.32 -12.29
C LEU A 193 6.33 -7.06 -11.17
N PHE A 194 5.87 -6.64 -9.99
CA PHE A 194 6.73 -6.44 -8.82
C PHE A 194 7.35 -7.76 -8.35
N LYS A 195 6.61 -8.86 -8.40
CA LYS A 195 7.09 -10.21 -8.05
C LYS A 195 8.28 -10.59 -8.93
N ALA A 196 8.14 -10.46 -10.25
CA ALA A 196 9.22 -10.74 -11.19
C ALA A 196 10.39 -9.75 -11.04
N GLY A 197 10.10 -8.44 -11.00
CA GLY A 197 11.10 -7.39 -10.90
C GLY A 197 11.92 -7.43 -9.61
N ILE A 198 11.30 -7.73 -8.46
CA ILE A 198 11.98 -7.85 -7.17
C ILE A 198 12.83 -9.12 -7.13
N THR A 199 12.29 -10.25 -7.59
CA THR A 199 13.02 -11.54 -7.62
C THR A 199 14.29 -11.43 -8.46
N LEU A 200 14.19 -10.87 -9.66
CA LEU A 200 15.32 -10.74 -10.58
C LEU A 200 16.26 -9.59 -10.19
N GLY A 201 15.70 -8.48 -9.71
CA GLY A 201 16.46 -7.28 -9.37
C GLY A 201 17.25 -7.41 -8.07
N TRP A 202 16.71 -8.03 -7.02
CA TRP A 202 17.33 -8.09 -5.69
C TRP A 202 18.00 -9.43 -5.37
N LEU A 203 18.27 -10.25 -6.38
CA LEU A 203 19.01 -11.50 -6.22
C LEU A 203 20.40 -11.24 -5.60
N PRO A 204 20.73 -11.81 -4.43
CA PRO A 204 22.06 -11.67 -3.84
C PRO A 204 23.13 -12.35 -4.70
N LYS A 205 24.31 -11.73 -4.82
CA LYS A 205 25.47 -12.34 -5.52
C LYS A 205 25.93 -13.66 -4.90
N SER A 206 25.58 -13.93 -3.64
CA SER A 206 25.86 -15.22 -2.99
C SER A 206 24.92 -16.35 -3.43
N GLN A 207 23.78 -16.00 -4.05
CA GLN A 207 22.77 -16.94 -4.54
C GLN A 207 22.71 -16.96 -6.08
N SER A 208 23.54 -16.18 -6.75
CA SER A 208 23.65 -16.23 -8.21
C SER A 208 24.35 -17.50 -8.65
N THR A 209 23.85 -18.10 -9.72
CA THR A 209 24.46 -19.23 -10.41
C THR A 209 24.85 -18.78 -11.82
N ASP A 210 25.65 -19.57 -12.53
CA ASP A 210 26.01 -19.25 -13.93
C ASP A 210 24.76 -19.13 -14.83
N SER A 211 23.69 -19.84 -14.49
CA SER A 211 22.39 -19.79 -15.17
C SER A 211 21.49 -18.63 -14.76
N VAL A 212 21.62 -18.12 -13.51
CA VAL A 212 20.73 -17.10 -12.94
C VAL A 212 21.57 -15.99 -12.29
N THR A 213 21.65 -14.86 -12.98
CA THR A 213 22.45 -13.70 -12.58
C THR A 213 21.58 -12.54 -12.10
N PRO A 214 22.08 -11.66 -11.22
CA PRO A 214 21.30 -10.52 -10.76
C PRO A 214 21.08 -9.49 -11.88
N VAL A 215 19.83 -9.04 -12.05
CA VAL A 215 19.45 -8.07 -13.10
C VAL A 215 19.31 -6.68 -12.50
N ASP A 216 20.44 -6.02 -12.26
CA ASP A 216 20.49 -4.75 -11.52
C ASP A 216 19.67 -3.62 -12.18
N ARG A 217 19.45 -3.66 -13.50
CA ARG A 217 18.65 -2.68 -14.26
C ARG A 217 17.19 -2.57 -13.82
N PHE A 218 16.61 -3.62 -13.24
CA PHE A 218 15.21 -3.58 -12.78
C PHE A 218 15.04 -2.81 -11.48
N ARG A 219 16.08 -2.76 -10.62
CA ARG A 219 15.98 -2.05 -9.33
C ARG A 219 15.54 -0.59 -9.46
N PRO A 220 16.20 0.26 -10.28
CA PRO A 220 15.81 1.66 -10.38
C PRO A 220 14.41 1.85 -11.01
N LEU A 221 14.00 0.99 -11.96
CA LEU A 221 12.68 1.05 -12.58
C LEU A 221 11.57 0.70 -11.57
N ILE A 222 11.76 -0.36 -10.80
CA ILE A 222 10.82 -0.73 -9.73
C ILE A 222 10.78 0.34 -8.66
N MET A 223 11.94 0.87 -8.21
CA MET A 223 11.99 1.96 -7.23
C MET A 223 11.28 3.22 -7.73
N HIS A 224 11.36 3.51 -9.02
CA HIS A 224 10.66 4.61 -9.65
C HIS A 224 9.15 4.41 -9.67
N LEU A 225 8.66 3.24 -10.11
CA LEU A 225 7.23 2.89 -10.03
C LEU A 225 6.72 2.96 -8.60
N LEU A 226 7.49 2.42 -7.66
CA LEU A 226 7.18 2.50 -6.24
C LEU A 226 7.06 3.95 -5.78
N SER A 227 7.77 4.92 -6.37
CA SER A 227 7.73 6.35 -6.02
C SER A 227 6.53 7.11 -6.59
N ILE A 228 6.07 6.75 -7.79
CA ILE A 228 4.98 7.44 -8.48
C ILE A 228 3.61 6.87 -8.07
N LEU A 229 3.52 5.56 -7.82
CA LEU A 229 2.23 4.91 -7.58
C LEU A 229 1.66 5.25 -6.20
N PRO A 230 0.32 5.27 -6.05
CA PRO A 230 -0.33 5.42 -4.76
C PRO A 230 0.14 4.34 -3.77
N ALA A 231 0.46 4.77 -2.54
CA ALA A 231 0.99 3.87 -1.50
C ALA A 231 0.09 2.65 -1.27
N MET A 232 -1.24 2.83 -1.33
CA MET A 232 -2.24 1.76 -1.23
C MET A 232 -1.98 0.61 -2.21
N LYS A 233 -1.91 0.91 -3.52
CA LYS A 233 -1.72 -0.12 -4.57
C LYS A 233 -0.40 -0.86 -4.39
N VAL A 234 0.64 -0.11 -4.04
CA VAL A 234 1.96 -0.67 -3.80
C VAL A 234 1.96 -1.59 -2.58
N ILE A 235 1.36 -1.17 -1.47
CA ILE A 235 1.29 -1.95 -0.23
C ILE A 235 0.50 -3.24 -0.46
N ALA A 236 -0.64 -3.17 -1.15
CA ALA A 236 -1.42 -4.35 -1.52
C ALA A 236 -0.56 -5.33 -2.35
N ALA A 237 0.08 -4.85 -3.42
CA ALA A 237 0.92 -5.67 -4.28
C ALA A 237 2.11 -6.31 -3.52
N LEU A 238 2.81 -5.55 -2.66
CA LEU A 238 3.93 -6.06 -1.86
C LEU A 238 3.46 -7.09 -0.82
N THR A 239 2.27 -6.93 -0.26
CA THR A 239 1.68 -7.87 0.70
C THR A 239 1.33 -9.19 0.02
N THR A 240 0.76 -9.15 -1.18
CA THR A 240 0.53 -10.37 -2.00
C THR A 240 1.84 -11.12 -2.24
N ILE A 241 2.92 -10.41 -2.63
CA ILE A 241 4.23 -11.03 -2.86
C ILE A 241 4.80 -11.65 -1.58
N LEU A 242 4.61 -10.99 -0.43
CA LEU A 242 5.10 -11.49 0.85
C LEU A 242 4.48 -12.83 1.22
N ASN A 243 3.20 -13.02 0.89
CA ASN A 243 2.46 -14.26 1.11
C ASN A 243 2.89 -15.36 0.11
N ASP A 244 2.97 -15.01 -1.18
CA ASP A 244 3.29 -15.95 -2.27
C ASP A 244 4.73 -16.47 -2.25
N LEU A 245 5.72 -15.58 -2.06
CA LEU A 245 7.15 -15.90 -2.17
C LEU A 245 7.86 -15.89 -0.82
N SER A 246 7.11 -16.19 0.26
CA SER A 246 7.65 -16.31 1.61
C SER A 246 8.82 -17.31 1.73
N ILE A 247 8.91 -18.24 0.77
CA ILE A 247 9.98 -19.22 0.57
C ILE A 247 11.33 -18.52 0.35
N LEU A 248 11.40 -17.49 -0.49
CA LEU A 248 12.65 -16.80 -0.82
C LEU A 248 12.95 -15.73 0.24
N THR A 249 13.90 -16.03 1.14
CA THR A 249 14.20 -15.16 2.29
C THR A 249 14.67 -13.75 1.91
N TYR A 250 15.36 -13.59 0.77
CA TYR A 250 15.80 -12.28 0.28
C TYR A 250 14.65 -11.45 -0.29
N VAL A 251 13.69 -12.07 -0.99
CA VAL A 251 12.48 -11.42 -1.50
C VAL A 251 11.66 -10.93 -0.31
N ARG A 252 11.43 -11.79 0.69
CA ARG A 252 10.74 -11.41 1.93
C ARG A 252 11.39 -10.20 2.61
N LYS A 253 12.72 -10.22 2.80
CA LYS A 253 13.46 -9.08 3.38
C LYS A 253 13.31 -7.81 2.55
N THR A 254 13.36 -7.93 1.22
CA THR A 254 13.23 -6.80 0.30
C THR A 254 11.82 -6.22 0.33
N CYS A 255 10.78 -7.06 0.23
CA CYS A 255 9.39 -6.64 0.34
C CYS A 255 9.11 -5.96 1.69
N SER A 256 9.59 -6.51 2.81
CA SER A 256 9.45 -5.85 4.13
C SER A 256 10.14 -4.49 4.18
N PHE A 257 11.34 -4.37 3.61
CA PHE A 257 12.05 -3.08 3.52
C PHE A 257 11.29 -2.07 2.66
N LEU A 258 10.82 -2.48 1.48
CA LEU A 258 10.07 -1.62 0.56
C LEU A 258 8.72 -1.21 1.18
N LEU A 259 8.01 -2.14 1.82
CA LEU A 259 6.76 -1.88 2.54
C LEU A 259 6.97 -0.82 3.63
N GLY A 260 8.04 -0.96 4.42
CA GLY A 260 8.42 0.03 5.42
C GLY A 260 8.60 1.43 4.85
N ARG A 261 9.26 1.54 3.70
CA ARG A 261 9.43 2.83 3.00
C ARG A 261 8.10 3.40 2.49
N GLN A 262 7.13 2.56 2.13
CA GLN A 262 5.80 3.01 1.70
C GLN A 262 4.93 3.47 2.86
N ILE A 263 5.01 2.79 4.00
CA ILE A 263 4.31 3.17 5.23
C ILE A 263 4.77 4.55 5.72
N MET A 264 6.06 4.85 5.59
CA MET A 264 6.63 6.15 5.97
C MET A 264 6.22 7.30 5.05
N ARG A 265 5.56 7.05 3.92
CA ARG A 265 5.06 8.13 3.06
C ARG A 265 3.86 8.83 3.69
N PRO A 266 3.55 10.06 3.25
CA PRO A 266 2.29 10.70 3.59
C PRO A 266 1.12 9.77 3.27
N HIS A 267 0.21 9.59 4.24
CA HIS A 267 -0.93 8.68 4.16
C HIS A 267 -0.57 7.19 3.94
N GLY A 268 0.69 6.79 4.18
CA GLY A 268 1.14 5.41 4.05
C GLY A 268 0.41 4.45 4.98
N VAL A 269 0.10 4.87 6.22
CA VAL A 269 -0.70 4.08 7.17
C VAL A 269 -2.14 3.92 6.69
N LYS A 270 -2.76 4.97 6.14
CA LYS A 270 -4.10 4.89 5.52
C LYS A 270 -4.08 3.93 4.32
N GLY A 271 -3.04 4.00 3.48
CA GLY A 271 -2.82 3.09 2.37
C GLY A 271 -2.64 1.63 2.80
N LEU A 272 -2.01 1.39 3.94
CA LEU A 272 -1.91 0.04 4.54
C LEU A 272 -3.28 -0.48 4.95
N PHE A 273 -4.12 0.35 5.58
CA PHE A 273 -5.46 -0.08 5.99
C PHE A 273 -6.31 -0.42 4.77
N LEU A 274 -6.34 0.46 3.77
CA LEU A 274 -7.00 0.20 2.48
C LEU A 274 -6.50 -1.10 1.82
N GLY A 275 -5.18 -1.34 1.82
CA GLY A 275 -4.62 -2.55 1.22
C GLY A 275 -4.95 -3.86 1.96
N VAL A 276 -5.18 -3.82 3.27
CA VAL A 276 -5.47 -5.02 4.10
C VAL A 276 -6.96 -5.28 4.25
N PHE A 277 -7.76 -4.22 4.42
CA PHE A 277 -9.21 -4.33 4.50
C PHE A 277 -9.86 -4.44 3.12
N GLY A 278 -9.21 -3.93 2.07
CA GLY A 278 -9.75 -3.89 0.72
C GLY A 278 -10.98 -2.98 0.62
N ASP A 279 -11.71 -3.10 -0.50
CA ASP A 279 -13.02 -2.46 -0.69
C ASP A 279 -14.17 -3.24 0.00
N GLU A 280 -13.88 -4.14 0.96
CA GLU A 280 -14.90 -4.88 1.75
C GLU A 280 -15.69 -3.97 2.72
N GLU A 281 -15.72 -2.68 2.42
CA GLU A 281 -16.11 -1.52 3.23
C GLU A 281 -17.64 -1.36 3.41
N GLU A 282 -18.46 -2.21 2.81
CA GLU A 282 -19.94 -2.11 2.91
C GLU A 282 -20.56 -3.03 3.97
N SER A 283 -19.80 -3.97 4.53
CA SER A 283 -20.28 -4.76 5.66
C SER A 283 -20.02 -3.98 6.95
N ASN A 284 -21.07 -3.63 7.69
CA ASN A 284 -21.01 -3.13 9.07
C ASN A 284 -20.41 -4.17 10.06
N GLU A 285 -19.63 -5.14 9.56
CA GLU A 285 -19.01 -6.18 10.35
C GLU A 285 -17.75 -5.65 11.03
N GLU A 286 -17.58 -6.10 12.27
CA GLU A 286 -16.47 -5.75 13.11
C GLU A 286 -15.14 -6.17 12.44
N ALA A 287 -14.14 -5.27 12.46
CA ALA A 287 -12.86 -5.56 11.80
C ALA A 287 -12.25 -6.85 12.37
N PRO A 288 -11.93 -7.86 11.53
CA PRO A 288 -11.47 -9.16 12.02
C PRO A 288 -10.14 -9.02 12.75
N LEU A 289 -10.05 -9.65 13.93
CA LEU A 289 -8.89 -9.54 14.83
C LEU A 289 -7.57 -9.90 14.14
N ASP A 290 -7.58 -10.91 13.26
CA ASP A 290 -6.40 -11.34 12.51
C ASP A 290 -5.82 -10.21 11.64
N LYS A 291 -6.68 -9.43 10.96
CA LYS A 291 -6.25 -8.27 10.16
C LYS A 291 -5.72 -7.14 11.06
N LEU A 292 -6.34 -6.91 12.22
CA LEU A 292 -5.88 -5.91 13.21
C LEU A 292 -4.49 -6.26 13.77
N GLU A 293 -4.28 -7.53 14.12
CA GLU A 293 -2.98 -8.02 14.57
C GLU A 293 -1.91 -7.96 13.49
N GLN A 294 -2.26 -8.31 12.25
CA GLN A 294 -1.35 -8.20 11.11
C GLN A 294 -0.87 -6.76 10.92
N ILE A 295 -1.78 -5.79 10.90
CA ILE A 295 -1.47 -4.37 10.78
C ILE A 295 -0.59 -3.90 11.95
N SER A 296 -0.98 -4.23 13.19
CA SER A 296 -0.23 -3.87 14.39
C SER A 296 1.20 -4.44 14.37
N ARG A 297 1.37 -5.70 13.96
CA ARG A 297 2.70 -6.32 13.78
C ARG A 297 3.51 -5.63 12.70
N LEU A 298 2.91 -5.32 11.55
CA LEU A 298 3.61 -4.63 10.45
C LEU A 298 4.09 -3.23 10.86
N LEU A 299 3.23 -2.46 11.53
CA LEU A 299 3.56 -1.09 11.96
C LEU A 299 4.58 -1.06 13.11
N ARG A 300 4.71 -2.14 13.88
CA ARG A 300 5.74 -2.28 14.93
C ARG A 300 7.13 -2.61 14.39
N ILE A 301 7.25 -3.17 13.19
CA ILE A 301 8.55 -3.57 12.63
C ILE A 301 9.25 -2.35 12.04
N VAL A 302 10.33 -1.91 12.68
CA VAL A 302 11.16 -0.81 12.18
C VAL A 302 11.98 -1.27 10.97
N PRO A 303 11.91 -0.56 9.82
CA PRO A 303 12.71 -0.88 8.65
C PRO A 303 14.20 -0.71 8.91
N LYS A 304 15.03 -1.58 8.31
CA LYS A 304 16.49 -1.47 8.44
C LYS A 304 17.01 -0.17 7.83
N GLY A 305 17.86 0.54 8.56
CA GLY A 305 18.49 1.78 8.11
C GLY A 305 17.70 3.05 8.39
N VAL A 306 16.52 2.95 9.01
CA VAL A 306 15.76 4.09 9.53
C VAL A 306 15.91 4.11 11.05
N PRO A 307 16.23 5.26 11.67
CA PRO A 307 16.26 5.35 13.11
C PRO A 307 14.86 5.14 13.70
N GLU A 308 14.77 4.33 14.75
CA GLU A 308 13.52 3.92 15.38
C GLU A 308 12.64 5.13 15.78
N GLU A 309 13.26 6.18 16.30
CA GLU A 309 12.56 7.41 16.70
C GLU A 309 11.90 8.13 15.51
N GLU A 310 12.59 8.25 14.38
CA GLU A 310 12.05 8.89 13.17
C GLU A 310 10.88 8.08 12.60
N TYR A 311 11.03 6.76 12.52
CA TYR A 311 9.98 5.88 12.05
C TYR A 311 8.72 5.99 12.92
N HIS A 312 8.85 5.85 14.24
CA HIS A 312 7.70 5.94 15.13
C HIS A 312 7.10 7.35 15.16
N ARG A 313 7.89 8.42 14.98
CA ARG A 313 7.37 9.78 14.86
C ARG A 313 6.41 9.92 13.68
N ILE A 314 6.78 9.39 12.52
CA ILE A 314 5.96 9.44 11.29
C ILE A 314 4.74 8.53 11.41
N VAL A 315 4.90 7.29 11.89
CA VAL A 315 3.78 6.34 11.98
C VAL A 315 2.76 6.78 13.03
N THR A 316 3.24 7.24 14.19
CA THR A 316 2.38 7.68 15.29
C THR A 316 1.58 8.92 14.91
N SER A 317 2.19 9.91 14.24
CA SER A 317 1.46 11.10 13.79
C SER A 317 0.35 10.74 12.79
N GLN A 318 0.61 9.82 11.86
CA GLN A 318 -0.40 9.33 10.92
C GLN A 318 -1.54 8.56 11.63
N LEU A 319 -1.22 7.70 12.60
CA LEU A 319 -2.23 6.99 13.40
C LEU A 319 -3.13 7.96 14.17
N VAL A 320 -2.53 8.96 14.80
CA VAL A 320 -3.25 10.03 15.50
C VAL A 320 -4.12 10.80 14.53
N ALA A 321 -3.62 11.18 13.35
CA ALA A 321 -4.42 11.87 12.33
C ALA A 321 -5.66 11.07 11.90
N ILE A 322 -5.56 9.74 11.77
CA ILE A 322 -6.70 8.86 11.46
C ILE A 322 -7.73 8.87 12.61
N LEU A 323 -7.27 8.83 13.86
CA LEU A 323 -8.14 8.87 15.04
C LEU A 323 -8.80 10.24 15.25
N SER A 324 -8.09 11.34 14.91
CA SER A 324 -8.56 12.71 15.06
C SER A 324 -9.51 13.16 13.96
N SER A 325 -9.51 12.47 12.81
CA SER A 325 -10.31 12.88 11.66
C SER A 325 -11.81 12.62 11.89
N ARG A 326 -12.57 13.69 11.66
CA ARG A 326 -14.04 13.69 11.65
C ARG A 326 -14.61 13.55 10.24
N GLU A 327 -13.75 13.36 9.25
CA GLU A 327 -14.18 13.16 7.87
C GLU A 327 -15.08 11.92 7.79
N PRO A 328 -16.23 12.00 7.10
CA PRO A 328 -17.07 10.83 6.85
C PRO A 328 -16.34 9.78 6.00
N ASP A 329 -15.28 10.17 5.31
CA ASP A 329 -14.50 9.34 4.39
C ASP A 329 -13.54 8.35 5.08
N ILE A 330 -13.46 8.35 6.42
CA ILE A 330 -12.64 7.38 7.16
C ILE A 330 -13.54 6.32 7.80
N PRO A 331 -13.49 5.06 7.30
CA PRO A 331 -14.25 3.96 7.86
C PRO A 331 -13.99 3.73 9.36
N SER A 332 -14.99 3.23 10.07
CA SER A 332 -14.88 2.84 11.48
C SER A 332 -13.83 1.76 11.71
N THR A 333 -13.67 0.83 10.75
CA THR A 333 -12.65 -0.23 10.74
C THR A 333 -11.23 0.36 10.82
N TYR A 334 -10.99 1.52 10.20
CA TYR A 334 -9.68 2.18 10.20
C TYR A 334 -9.41 2.83 11.55
N LYS A 335 -10.44 3.42 12.17
CA LYS A 335 -10.35 3.95 13.53
C LYS A 335 -10.09 2.82 14.53
N ARG A 336 -10.75 1.67 14.38
CA ARG A 336 -10.49 0.45 15.16
C ARG A 336 -9.05 -0.07 14.98
N ALA A 337 -8.56 -0.17 13.75
CA ALA A 337 -7.19 -0.59 13.46
C ALA A 337 -6.13 0.37 14.01
N ALA A 338 -6.34 1.67 13.87
CA ALA A 338 -5.47 2.69 14.44
C ALA A 338 -5.45 2.60 15.96
N ALA A 339 -6.63 2.54 16.60
CA ALA A 339 -6.79 2.45 18.04
C ALA A 339 -6.15 1.18 18.62
N PHE A 340 -6.37 0.03 17.98
CA PHE A 340 -5.74 -1.24 18.35
C PHE A 340 -4.21 -1.18 18.23
N THR A 341 -3.69 -0.57 17.17
CA THR A 341 -2.24 -0.40 16.99
C THR A 341 -1.65 0.53 18.05
N VAL A 342 -2.31 1.66 18.32
CA VAL A 342 -1.91 2.65 19.34
C VAL A 342 -1.90 2.03 20.74
N SER A 343 -2.95 1.29 21.12
CA SER A 343 -3.02 0.54 22.38
C SER A 343 -1.84 -0.44 22.52
N ASN A 344 -1.56 -1.16 21.45
CA ASN A 344 -0.44 -2.08 21.38
C ASN A 344 0.91 -1.35 21.55
N LEU A 345 1.12 -0.22 20.86
CA LEU A 345 2.35 0.55 21.00
C LEU A 345 2.52 1.09 22.43
N LEU A 346 1.44 1.52 23.09
CA LEU A 346 1.45 2.00 24.49
C LEU A 346 1.59 0.89 25.53
N SER A 347 1.21 -0.34 25.18
CA SER A 347 1.34 -1.51 26.07
C SER A 347 2.78 -1.98 26.23
N LEU A 348 3.68 -1.55 25.34
CA LEU A 348 5.12 -1.77 25.48
C LEU A 348 5.67 -1.11 26.75
N GLU A 349 6.91 -1.42 27.11
CA GLU A 349 7.58 -0.85 28.29
C GLU A 349 7.50 0.69 28.28
N CYS A 350 7.38 1.29 29.47
CA CYS A 350 7.13 2.72 29.64
C CYS A 350 8.23 3.61 29.01
N SER A 351 9.45 3.09 28.91
CA SER A 351 10.60 3.75 28.28
C SER A 351 10.73 3.52 26.77
N SER A 352 9.78 2.80 26.16
CA SER A 352 9.84 2.51 24.72
C SER A 352 9.66 3.79 23.90
N THR A 353 10.36 3.84 22.77
CA THR A 353 10.34 4.96 21.81
C THR A 353 8.93 5.37 21.38
N PRO A 354 7.99 4.44 21.08
CA PRO A 354 6.62 4.79 20.71
C PRO A 354 5.87 5.55 21.82
N SER A 355 5.96 5.09 23.07
CA SER A 355 5.29 5.74 24.21
C SER A 355 5.83 7.14 24.47
N ARG A 356 7.15 7.34 24.31
CA ARG A 356 7.82 8.65 24.44
C ARG A 356 7.40 9.66 23.37
N ILE A 357 6.89 9.19 22.23
CA ILE A 357 6.42 10.05 21.13
C ILE A 357 4.91 10.26 21.24
N LEU A 358 4.16 9.19 21.42
CA LEU A 358 2.70 9.18 21.39
C LEU A 358 2.08 9.89 22.60
N LEU A 359 2.58 9.65 23.81
CA LEU A 359 2.01 10.28 25.02
C LEU A 359 2.19 11.81 24.98
N PRO A 360 3.36 12.38 24.69
CA PRO A 360 3.46 13.82 24.50
C PRO A 360 2.55 14.37 23.41
N LEU A 361 2.42 13.69 22.26
CA LEU A 361 1.51 14.15 21.20
C LEU A 361 0.05 14.24 21.68
N LEU A 362 -0.42 13.30 22.50
CA LEU A 362 -1.78 13.28 23.03
C LEU A 362 -1.97 14.20 24.25
N HIS A 363 -0.94 14.37 25.08
CA HIS A 363 -1.03 15.08 26.36
C HIS A 363 -0.65 16.56 26.26
N ARG A 364 0.26 16.91 25.36
CA ARG A 364 0.76 18.28 25.15
C ARG A 364 -0.37 19.33 25.10
N PRO A 365 -1.50 19.10 24.39
CA PRO A 365 -2.59 20.07 24.34
C PRO A 365 -3.20 20.40 25.71
N PHE A 366 -3.06 19.51 26.70
CA PHE A 366 -3.57 19.72 28.06
C PHE A 366 -2.52 20.28 29.02
N ILE A 367 -1.24 20.03 28.74
CA ILE A 367 -0.14 20.37 29.64
C ILE A 367 0.44 21.75 29.31
N GLU A 368 0.75 22.01 28.04
CA GLU A 368 1.45 23.24 27.61
C GLU A 368 0.51 24.46 27.50
N LEU A 369 1.08 25.66 27.72
CA LEU A 369 0.39 26.93 27.62
C LEU A 369 0.25 27.37 26.16
N ALA A 370 -0.91 27.93 25.79
CA ALA A 370 -1.20 28.36 24.41
C ALA A 370 -0.30 29.50 23.89
N THR A 371 0.52 30.12 24.74
CA THR A 371 1.36 31.29 24.41
C THR A 371 2.74 30.96 23.84
N GLN A 372 3.19 29.69 23.86
CA GLN A 372 4.56 29.32 23.45
C GLN A 372 4.74 28.98 21.95
N SER A 373 3.68 29.03 21.13
CA SER A 373 3.69 28.52 19.74
C SER A 373 3.53 29.59 18.65
N ARG A 374 3.82 30.88 18.93
CA ARG A 374 3.64 31.97 17.95
C ARG A 374 4.82 32.24 17.00
N ASP A 375 5.99 31.64 17.21
CA ASP A 375 7.21 31.97 16.43
C ASP A 375 7.75 30.89 15.46
N ASP A 376 7.11 29.73 15.32
CA ASP A 376 7.54 28.73 14.31
C ASP A 376 6.44 28.45 13.29
N SER A 377 6.55 29.07 12.12
CA SER A 377 5.71 28.87 10.93
C SER A 377 5.85 27.48 10.27
N SER A 378 6.24 26.44 11.02
CA SER A 378 6.51 25.09 10.49
C SER A 378 5.84 23.93 11.24
N ARG A 379 4.92 24.17 12.20
CA ARG A 379 4.18 23.10 12.90
C ARG A 379 2.70 23.09 12.52
N THR A 380 2.37 22.50 11.38
CA THR A 380 1.00 22.47 10.82
C THR A 380 0.07 21.39 11.39
N ASP A 381 0.51 20.53 12.31
CA ASP A 381 -0.30 19.39 12.83
C ASP A 381 -0.40 19.32 14.36
N GLU A 382 -0.31 20.46 15.07
CA GLU A 382 -0.47 20.45 16.52
C GLU A 382 -1.96 20.27 16.91
N LEU A 383 -2.23 19.27 17.75
CA LEU A 383 -3.59 18.97 18.22
C LEU A 383 -4.12 20.09 19.12
N ILE A 384 -5.28 20.64 18.78
CA ILE A 384 -6.03 21.56 19.65
C ILE A 384 -6.67 20.74 20.79
N PRO A 385 -6.83 21.27 22.03
CA PRO A 385 -7.37 20.50 23.17
C PRO A 385 -8.70 19.79 22.88
N THR A 386 -9.59 20.43 22.13
CA THR A 386 -10.89 19.86 21.72
C THR A 386 -10.73 18.65 20.80
N LYS A 387 -9.79 18.72 19.83
CA LYS A 387 -9.45 17.61 18.94
C LYS A 387 -8.73 16.50 19.70
N ALA A 388 -7.81 16.85 20.59
CA ALA A 388 -7.10 15.88 21.43
C ALA A 388 -8.07 15.08 22.31
N LEU A 389 -9.04 15.74 22.92
CA LEU A 389 -10.06 15.11 23.76
C LEU A 389 -10.94 14.15 22.94
N ALA A 390 -11.40 14.58 21.76
CA ALA A 390 -12.14 13.71 20.85
C ALA A 390 -11.30 12.52 20.34
N THR A 391 -9.99 12.71 20.14
CA THR A 391 -9.05 11.67 19.71
C THR A 391 -8.85 10.62 20.80
N ILE A 392 -8.63 11.05 22.05
CA ILE A 392 -8.53 10.17 23.22
C ILE A 392 -9.84 9.39 23.42
N GLN A 393 -10.99 10.05 23.30
CA GLN A 393 -12.27 9.37 23.38
C GLN A 393 -12.45 8.34 22.25
N THR A 394 -12.12 8.70 21.01
CA THR A 394 -12.19 7.78 19.86
C THR A 394 -11.26 6.59 20.07
N LEU A 395 -10.04 6.82 20.56
CA LEU A 395 -9.10 5.78 20.93
C LEU A 395 -9.73 4.82 21.95
N LEU A 396 -10.24 5.33 23.08
CA LEU A 396 -10.80 4.49 24.15
C LEU A 396 -12.03 3.69 23.72
N ILE A 397 -12.93 4.28 22.92
CA ILE A 397 -14.11 3.59 22.37
C ILE A 397 -13.69 2.45 21.42
N ASN A 398 -12.62 2.66 20.68
CA ASN A 398 -12.12 1.73 19.67
C ASN A 398 -10.97 0.85 20.18
N THR A 399 -10.69 0.80 21.49
CA THR A 399 -9.73 -0.14 22.08
C THR A 399 -10.43 -1.14 22.98
N ASP A 400 -9.82 -2.32 23.14
CA ASP A 400 -10.26 -3.24 24.18
C ASP A 400 -10.00 -2.61 25.56
N PRO A 401 -10.94 -2.74 26.51
CA PRO A 401 -10.83 -2.11 27.81
C PRO A 401 -9.61 -2.67 28.56
N SER A 402 -8.61 -1.82 28.76
CA SER A 402 -7.39 -2.16 29.49
C SER A 402 -7.16 -1.12 30.61
N PRO A 403 -7.25 -1.51 31.89
CA PRO A 403 -7.01 -0.59 33.01
C PRO A 403 -5.63 0.06 32.95
N THR A 404 -4.61 -0.69 32.49
CA THR A 404 -3.24 -0.18 32.37
C THR A 404 -3.10 0.85 31.26
N LEU A 405 -3.78 0.66 30.12
CA LEU A 405 -3.82 1.67 29.05
C LEU A 405 -4.51 2.95 29.54
N ILE A 406 -5.64 2.80 30.23
CA ILE A 406 -6.46 3.93 30.70
C ILE A 406 -5.71 4.74 31.75
N SER A 407 -5.09 4.08 32.73
CA SER A 407 -4.22 4.74 33.72
C SER A 407 -3.06 5.48 33.02
N ARG A 408 -2.31 4.81 32.14
CA ARG A 408 -1.18 5.42 31.41
C ARG A 408 -1.57 6.64 30.57
N LEU A 409 -2.73 6.59 29.92
CA LEU A 409 -3.21 7.62 29.03
C LEU A 409 -3.87 8.79 29.78
N LEU A 410 -4.68 8.51 30.80
CA LEU A 410 -5.51 9.54 31.44
C LEU A 410 -4.83 10.14 32.67
N THR A 411 -4.17 9.34 33.53
CA THR A 411 -3.61 9.82 34.80
C THR A 411 -2.77 11.09 34.69
N PRO A 412 -1.83 11.22 33.71
CA PRO A 412 -1.01 12.43 33.59
C PRO A 412 -1.78 13.70 33.23
N ILE A 413 -2.97 13.57 32.62
CA ILE A 413 -3.79 14.70 32.18
C ILE A 413 -4.99 14.95 33.08
N ILE A 414 -5.25 14.12 34.10
CA ILE A 414 -6.40 14.27 35.01
C ILE A 414 -6.48 15.65 35.65
N PRO A 415 -5.39 16.23 36.19
CA PRO A 415 -5.49 17.56 36.80
C PRO A 415 -5.98 18.62 35.81
N SER A 416 -5.49 18.54 34.57
CA SER A 416 -5.87 19.45 33.49
C SER A 416 -7.30 19.21 33.01
N LEU A 417 -7.73 17.94 32.89
CA LEU A 417 -9.11 17.58 32.53
C LEU A 417 -10.13 18.01 33.60
N TYR A 418 -9.77 17.91 34.88
CA TYR A 418 -10.61 18.36 35.98
C TYR A 418 -10.78 19.89 35.96
N ALA A 419 -9.68 20.64 35.83
CA ALA A 419 -9.72 22.10 35.71
C ALA A 419 -10.53 22.56 34.48
N LEU A 420 -10.37 21.85 33.36
CA LEU A 420 -11.15 22.07 32.15
C LEU A 420 -12.64 21.84 32.39
N SER A 421 -13.02 20.69 32.99
CA SER A 421 -14.42 20.38 33.29
C SER A 421 -15.05 21.41 34.23
N SER A 422 -14.35 21.80 35.30
CA SER A 422 -14.81 22.84 36.23
C SER A 422 -15.05 24.19 35.51
N THR A 423 -14.17 24.54 34.57
CA THR A 423 -14.32 25.77 33.77
C THR A 423 -15.52 25.69 32.83
N LEU A 424 -15.72 24.55 32.16
CA LEU A 424 -16.85 24.33 31.25
C LEU A 424 -18.19 24.37 32.00
N ASP A 425 -18.23 23.84 33.23
CA ASP A 425 -19.40 23.83 34.10
C ASP A 425 -19.78 25.25 34.58
N GLY A 426 -18.79 26.12 34.78
CA GLY A 426 -19.01 27.52 35.17
C GLY A 426 -19.56 28.41 34.05
N HIS A 427 -19.36 28.05 32.78
CA HIS A 427 -19.77 28.85 31.63
C HIS A 427 -21.04 28.27 30.98
N ARG A 428 -22.17 28.98 31.08
CA ARG A 428 -23.47 28.53 30.53
C ARG A 428 -23.48 28.36 29.00
N THR A 429 -22.54 28.98 28.28
CA THR A 429 -22.45 28.95 26.81
C THR A 429 -21.44 27.91 26.29
N SER A 430 -20.89 27.06 27.15
CA SER A 430 -19.96 26.01 26.76
C SER A 430 -20.62 24.95 25.86
N ASP A 431 -19.83 24.35 24.96
CA ASP A 431 -20.28 23.23 24.14
C ASP A 431 -20.65 22.02 25.03
N PRO A 432 -21.92 21.56 25.03
CA PRO A 432 -22.36 20.44 25.84
C PRO A 432 -21.64 19.13 25.47
N ALA A 433 -21.23 18.95 24.21
CA ALA A 433 -20.53 17.74 23.79
C ALA A 433 -19.14 17.64 24.47
N LEU A 434 -18.39 18.74 24.50
CA LEU A 434 -17.09 18.79 25.18
C LEU A 434 -17.21 18.53 26.68
N ARG A 435 -18.25 19.09 27.33
CA ARG A 435 -18.54 18.85 28.75
C ARG A 435 -18.80 17.38 29.03
N VAL A 436 -19.65 16.74 28.23
CA VAL A 436 -19.96 15.31 28.35
C VAL A 436 -18.71 14.46 28.12
N SER A 437 -17.90 14.78 27.11
CA SER A 437 -16.68 14.03 26.83
C SER A 437 -15.64 14.15 27.95
N ALA A 438 -15.40 15.35 28.49
CA ALA A 438 -14.46 15.56 29.60
C ALA A 438 -14.91 14.79 30.87
N ASN A 439 -16.19 14.92 31.23
CA ASN A 439 -16.75 14.20 32.37
C ASN A 439 -16.78 12.68 32.16
N GLY A 440 -17.01 12.23 30.92
CA GLY A 440 -16.94 10.83 30.53
C GLY A 440 -15.55 10.23 30.72
N LEU A 441 -14.49 10.97 30.35
CA LEU A 441 -13.10 10.54 30.58
C LEU A 441 -12.75 10.50 32.07
N LEU A 442 -13.11 11.53 32.85
CA LEU A 442 -12.89 11.57 34.30
C LEU A 442 -13.60 10.41 35.01
N THR A 443 -14.85 10.12 34.62
CA THR A 443 -15.64 9.01 35.18
C THR A 443 -15.02 7.66 34.82
N THR A 444 -14.58 7.50 33.56
CA THR A 444 -13.91 6.27 33.11
C THR A 444 -12.62 6.02 33.87
N TRP A 445 -11.80 7.06 34.05
CA TRP A 445 -10.58 6.97 34.86
C TRP A 445 -10.88 6.61 36.32
N GLY A 446 -11.81 7.33 36.96
CA GLY A 446 -12.15 7.13 38.37
C GLY A 446 -12.71 5.73 38.70
N ARG A 447 -13.33 5.06 37.73
CA ARG A 447 -13.81 3.68 37.89
C ARG A 447 -12.71 2.63 37.85
N LEU A 448 -11.56 2.93 37.25
CA LEU A 448 -10.54 1.95 36.90
C LEU A 448 -9.20 2.17 37.63
N VAL A 449 -8.94 3.38 38.11
CA VAL A 449 -7.70 3.72 38.80
C VAL A 449 -7.63 3.07 40.19
N GLY A 450 -6.43 2.63 40.59
CA GLY A 450 -6.18 2.14 41.94
C GLY A 450 -6.27 3.26 42.99
N THR A 451 -6.49 2.91 44.26
CA THR A 451 -6.64 3.90 45.34
C THR A 451 -5.43 4.82 45.49
N ASP A 452 -4.23 4.27 45.44
CA ASP A 452 -3.00 5.02 45.70
C ASP A 452 -2.70 6.01 44.58
N GLU A 453 -2.86 5.58 43.32
CA GLU A 453 -2.71 6.42 42.13
C GLU A 453 -3.82 7.50 42.07
N GLY A 454 -5.04 7.15 42.46
CA GLY A 454 -6.16 8.07 42.56
C GLY A 454 -5.89 9.17 43.59
N ILE A 455 -5.45 8.81 44.80
CA ILE A 455 -5.12 9.78 45.86
C ILE A 455 -4.01 10.72 45.40
N ALA A 456 -2.93 10.19 44.83
CA ALA A 456 -1.83 11.00 44.32
C ALA A 456 -2.31 12.02 43.26
N SER A 457 -3.12 11.56 42.30
CA SER A 457 -3.64 12.42 41.23
C SER A 457 -4.60 13.49 41.73
N LEU A 458 -5.45 13.16 42.70
CA LEU A 458 -6.35 14.12 43.35
C LEU A 458 -5.56 15.18 44.12
N TRP A 459 -4.42 14.82 44.70
CA TRP A 459 -3.56 15.79 45.39
C TRP A 459 -2.99 16.83 44.42
N LEU A 460 -2.57 16.43 43.21
CA LEU A 460 -2.12 17.36 42.17
C LEU A 460 -3.23 18.35 41.73
N ILE A 461 -4.50 17.92 41.77
CA ILE A 461 -5.64 18.82 41.54
C ILE A 461 -5.72 19.88 42.64
N VAL A 462 -5.60 19.46 43.90
CA VAL A 462 -5.64 20.37 45.07
C VAL A 462 -4.48 21.36 45.03
N GLU A 463 -3.30 20.91 44.60
CA GLU A 463 -2.12 21.77 44.40
C GLU A 463 -2.25 22.72 43.20
N GLY A 464 -3.27 22.53 42.36
CA GLY A 464 -3.60 23.42 41.26
C GLY A 464 -2.79 23.20 39.98
N GLU A 465 -2.18 22.02 39.81
CA GLU A 465 -1.38 21.68 38.61
C GLU A 465 -2.18 21.64 37.30
N GLY A 466 -3.52 21.57 37.39
CA GLY A 466 -4.42 21.61 36.24
C GLY A 466 -4.40 22.92 35.42
N GLY A 467 -3.86 23.99 36.00
CA GLY A 467 -3.78 25.31 35.38
C GLY A 467 -5.12 26.02 35.22
N CYS A 468 -5.09 27.20 34.57
CA CYS A 468 -6.29 27.99 34.30
C CYS A 468 -6.72 27.79 32.84
N TRP A 469 -8.03 27.68 32.62
CA TRP A 469 -8.61 27.47 31.30
C TRP A 469 -9.51 28.65 30.92
N GLN A 470 -9.52 29.00 29.65
CA GLN A 470 -10.41 30.01 29.08
C GLN A 470 -11.18 29.42 27.91
N VAL A 471 -12.49 29.71 27.87
CA VAL A 471 -13.37 29.37 26.76
C VAL A 471 -13.61 30.63 25.94
N GLY A 472 -13.20 30.63 24.68
CA GLY A 472 -13.43 31.70 23.73
C GLY A 472 -14.90 31.77 23.30
N ILE A 473 -15.28 32.91 22.71
CA ILE A 473 -16.65 33.16 22.23
C ILE A 473 -17.05 32.15 21.12
N ALA A 474 -16.07 31.67 20.36
CA ALA A 474 -16.25 30.63 19.34
C ALA A 474 -16.27 29.19 19.90
N GLY A 475 -16.19 29.02 21.22
CA GLY A 475 -16.11 27.70 21.87
C GLY A 475 -14.70 27.09 21.88
N GLU A 476 -13.69 27.82 21.43
CA GLU A 476 -12.30 27.39 21.50
C GLU A 476 -11.80 27.37 22.94
N VAL A 477 -11.14 26.28 23.32
CA VAL A 477 -10.64 26.07 24.68
C VAL A 477 -9.14 26.23 24.68
N MET A 478 -8.61 27.11 25.54
CA MET A 478 -7.17 27.34 25.67
C MET A 478 -6.74 27.36 27.13
N LYS A 479 -5.55 26.80 27.40
CA LYS A 479 -4.89 26.89 28.70
C LYS A 479 -4.14 28.22 28.79
N ILE A 480 -4.41 28.98 29.85
CA ILE A 480 -3.84 30.30 30.10
C ILE A 480 -2.95 30.29 31.34
N GLU A 481 -1.98 31.20 31.35
CA GLU A 481 -1.12 31.41 32.51
C GLU A 481 -1.92 32.04 33.65
N LYS A 482 -1.65 31.59 34.87
CA LYS A 482 -2.34 32.05 36.08
C LYS A 482 -2.01 33.53 36.32
N ARG A 483 -2.93 34.44 35.99
CA ARG A 483 -2.81 35.85 36.33
C ARG A 483 -3.06 36.01 37.84
N TYR A 484 -2.02 36.36 38.58
CA TYR A 484 -2.09 36.74 39.99
C TYR A 484 -2.62 38.17 40.15
#